data_AF-A0AAX0R3G8-F1
#
_entry.id   AF-A0AAX0R3G8-F1
#
_cell.length_a   1.000
_cell.length_b   1.000
_cell.length_c   1.000
_cell.angle_alpha   90.00
_cell.angle_beta   90.00
_cell.angle_gamma   90.00
#
_symmetry.space_group_name_H-M   'P 1'
#
loop_
_entity.id
_entity.type
_entity.pdbx_description
1 polymer ?
#
loop_
_entity_poly.entity_id
_entity_poly.type
_entity_poly.pdbx_seq_one_letter_code
_entity_poly.pdbx_strand_id
1 'polypeptide(L)' 'MAEHHTGPVETGAPMDYKEHEKTYDMFITATKYGSMLLIVLLLAMTAGFFGGAGLLGGLLVFIILLAVGVFLFR' A
#
# COMPACT_ATOMS: atom_id res chain seq x y z
N MET A 1 44.18 6.71 5.01
CA MET A 1 43.72 5.35 5.36
C MET A 1 43.99 4.48 4.14
N ALA A 2 44.66 3.34 4.28
CA ALA A 2 45.03 2.49 3.16
C ALA A 2 43.82 1.68 2.68
N GLU A 3 43.16 2.15 1.61
CA GLU A 3 42.02 1.49 0.95
C GLU A 3 42.49 0.37 -0.01
N HIS A 4 43.40 -0.49 0.44
CA HIS A 4 43.81 -1.67 -0.33
C HIS A 4 43.14 -2.91 0.27
N HIS A 5 41.91 -3.19 -0.18
CA HIS A 5 41.26 -4.49 0.03
C HIS A 5 41.91 -5.51 -0.92
N THR A 6 42.94 -6.22 -0.45
CA THR A 6 43.61 -7.31 -1.18
C THR A 6 43.17 -8.72 -0.74
N GLY A 7 42.12 -8.80 0.08
CA GLY A 7 41.47 -10.07 0.43
C GLY A 7 40.65 -10.63 -0.74
N PRO A 8 40.33 -11.95 -0.73
CA PRO A 8 39.35 -12.52 -1.66
C PRO A 8 38.09 -11.66 -1.66
N VAL A 9 37.46 -11.46 -2.83
CA VAL A 9 36.15 -10.80 -2.87
C VAL A 9 35.22 -11.64 -2.01
N GLU A 10 34.89 -11.13 -0.82
CA GLU A 10 33.95 -11.74 0.10
C GLU A 10 32.56 -11.63 -0.55
N THR A 11 32.27 -12.46 -1.54
CA THR A 11 30.96 -12.50 -2.21
C THR A 11 29.86 -13.00 -1.29
N GLY A 12 30.21 -13.37 -0.04
CA GLY A 12 29.33 -13.94 0.96
C GLY A 12 28.75 -15.29 0.53
N ALA A 13 28.11 -15.99 1.46
CA ALA A 13 27.20 -17.05 1.10
C ALA A 13 25.96 -16.45 0.40
N PRO A 14 25.30 -17.17 -0.53
CA PRO A 14 24.06 -16.69 -1.13
C PRO A 14 23.03 -16.43 -0.03
N MET A 15 22.54 -15.19 0.05
CA MET A 15 21.49 -14.79 0.99
C MET A 15 20.17 -15.48 0.63
N ASP A 16 19.46 -16.00 1.64
CA ASP A 16 18.11 -16.52 1.46
C ASP A 16 17.10 -15.36 1.46
N TYR A 17 16.57 -15.04 0.28
CA TYR A 17 15.66 -13.92 0.09
C TYR A 17 14.18 -14.24 0.34
N LYS A 18 13.82 -15.51 0.57
CA LYS A 18 12.40 -15.93 0.60
C LYS A 18 11.56 -15.15 1.61
N GLU A 19 12.06 -14.96 2.82
CA GLU A 19 11.33 -14.21 3.86
C GLU A 19 11.39 -12.70 3.66
N HIS A 20 12.46 -12.19 3.03
CA HIS A 20 12.58 -10.77 2.66
C HIS A 20 11.55 -10.39 1.60
N GLU A 21 11.48 -11.15 0.51
CA GLU A 21 10.51 -10.96 -0.58
C GLU A 21 9.08 -11.04 -0.06
N LYS A 22 8.76 -12.10 0.70
CA LYS A 22 7.44 -12.28 1.29
C LYS A 22 7.02 -11.11 2.18
N THR A 23 7.91 -10.61 3.04
CA THR A 23 7.61 -9.48 3.93
C THR A 23 7.42 -8.19 3.13
N TYR A 24 8.26 -7.99 2.12
CA TYR A 24 8.16 -6.82 1.25
C TYR A 24 6.86 -6.83 0.44
N ASP A 25 6.44 -7.98 -0.11
CA ASP A 25 5.18 -8.11 -0.82
C ASP A 25 3.96 -7.85 0.08
N MET A 26 4.01 -8.31 1.34
CA MET A 26 3.00 -7.98 2.33
C MET A 26 2.96 -6.48 2.63
N PHE A 27 4.11 -5.84 2.76
CA PHE A 27 4.21 -4.38 2.96
C PHE A 27 3.59 -3.63 1.78
N ILE A 28 3.99 -3.95 0.55
CA ILE A 28 3.45 -3.31 -0.67
C ILE A 28 1.94 -3.51 -0.77
N THR A 29 1.45 -4.72 -0.49
CA THR A 29 0.02 -5.02 -0.49
C THR A 29 -0.72 -4.17 0.55
N ALA A 30 -0.23 -4.14 1.80
CA ALA A 30 -0.83 -3.37 2.87
C ALA A 30 -0.84 -1.87 2.58
N THR A 31 0.26 -1.32 2.08
CA THR A 31 0.36 0.09 1.70
C THR A 31 -0.58 0.42 0.56
N LYS A 32 -0.64 -0.41 -0.49
CA LYS A 32 -1.54 -0.22 -1.65
C LYS A 32 -3.00 -0.13 -1.22
N TYR A 33 -3.49 -1.12 -0.48
CA TYR A 33 -4.88 -1.15 -0.03
C TYR A 33 -5.18 -0.13 1.08
N GLY A 34 -4.21 0.13 1.96
CA GLY A 34 -4.33 1.14 3.03
C GLY A 34 -4.45 2.55 2.49
N SER A 35 -3.58 2.94 1.55
CA SER A 35 -3.65 4.26 0.90
C SER A 35 -4.96 4.45 0.13
N MET A 36 -5.42 3.42 -0.59
CA MET A 36 -6.72 3.46 -1.28
C MET A 36 -7.89 3.67 -0.32
N LEU A 37 -7.91 2.94 0.80
CA LEU A 37 -8.98 3.05 1.80
C LEU A 37 -9.07 4.47 2.36
N LEU A 38 -7.93 5.12 2.65
CA LEU A 38 -7.89 6.50 3.13
C LEU A 38 -8.42 7.48 2.07
N ILE A 39 -8.02 7.34 0.81
CA ILE A 39 -8.49 8.20 -0.28
C ILE A 39 -10.02 8.05 -0.44
N VAL A 40 -10.52 6.82 -0.49
CA VAL A 40 -11.95 6.54 -0.65
C VAL A 40 -12.76 7.09 0.53
N LEU A 41 -12.27 6.96 1.76
CA LEU A 41 -12.90 7.53 2.94
C LEU A 41 -13.03 9.06 2.84
N LEU A 42 -11.96 9.76 2.46
CA LEU A 42 -11.96 11.22 2.32
C LEU A 42 -12.92 11.69 1.21
N LEU A 43 -12.96 10.99 0.08
CA LEU A 43 -13.91 11.29 -1.01
C LEU A 43 -15.36 11.08 -0.57
N ALA A 44 -15.63 9.99 0.15
CA ALA A 44 -16.96 9.70 0.68
C ALA A 44 -17.42 10.73 1.71
N MET A 45 -16.54 11.18 2.60
CA MET A 45 -16.84 12.26 3.55
C MET A 45 -17.08 13.59 2.83
N THR A 46 -16.31 13.86 1.76
CA THR A 46 -16.54 15.04 0.92
C THR A 46 -17.93 15.02 0.30
N ALA A 47 -18.32 13.90 -0.33
CA ALA A 47 -19.64 13.76 -0.93
C ALA A 47 -20.79 13.78 0.11
N GLY A 48 -20.59 13.11 1.25
CA GLY A 48 -21.59 13.00 2.32
C GLY A 48 -21.85 14.33 3.05
N PHE A 49 -20.80 15.02 3.46
CA PHE A 49 -20.93 16.19 4.35
C PHE A 49 -20.89 17.53 3.61
N PHE A 50 -20.08 17.66 2.56
CA PHE A 50 -20.01 18.91 1.77
C PHE A 50 -21.02 18.90 0.62
N GLY A 51 -21.35 17.74 0.07
CA GLY A 51 -22.38 17.58 -0.98
C GLY A 51 -23.83 17.51 -0.48
N GLY A 52 -24.05 17.49 0.84
CA GLY A 52 -25.39 17.46 1.45
C GLY A 52 -26.08 16.08 1.45
N ALA A 53 -25.40 15.01 1.04
CA ALA A 53 -25.97 13.65 1.00
C ALA A 53 -26.09 12.97 2.39
N GLY A 54 -25.52 13.58 3.43
CA GLY A 54 -25.51 13.07 4.80
C GLY A 54 -24.69 11.80 4.98
N LEU A 55 -24.81 11.18 6.17
CA LEU A 55 -24.06 9.97 6.53
C LEU A 55 -24.38 8.79 5.60
N LEU A 56 -25.66 8.56 5.31
CA LEU A 56 -26.09 7.43 4.48
C LEU A 56 -25.65 7.59 3.01
N GLY A 57 -25.72 8.81 2.47
CA GLY A 57 -25.23 9.10 1.12
C GLY A 57 -23.70 8.96 1.04
N GLY A 58 -22.97 9.48 2.01
CA GLY A 58 -21.52 9.27 2.12
C GLY A 58 -21.15 7.78 2.23
N LEU A 59 -21.88 7.01 3.03
CA LEU A 59 -21.66 5.57 3.20
C LEU A 59 -21.94 4.78 1.91
N LEU A 60 -22.97 5.16 1.15
CA LEU A 60 -23.23 4.57 -0.16
C LEU A 60 -22.07 4.85 -1.14
N VAL A 61 -21.61 6.10 -1.21
CA VAL A 61 -20.45 6.50 -2.04
C VAL A 61 -19.19 5.76 -1.62
N PHE A 62 -18.95 5.62 -0.31
CA PHE A 62 -17.84 4.85 0.24
C PHE A 62 -17.84 3.41 -0.25
N ILE A 63 -18.96 2.70 -0.13
CA ILE A 63 -19.08 1.29 -0.55
C ILE A 63 -18.82 1.14 -2.05
N ILE A 64 -19.41 2.02 -2.87
CA ILE A 64 -19.24 1.99 -4.33
C ILE A 64 -17.77 2.21 -4.70
N LEU A 65 -17.14 3.26 -4.17
CA LEU A 65 -15.75 3.59 -4.46
C LEU A 65 -14.80 2.52 -3.92
N LEU A 66 -15.09 1.91 -2.77
CA LEU A 66 -14.30 0.81 -2.22
C LEU A 66 -14.37 -0.41 -3.15
N ALA A 67 -15.56 -0.78 -3.61
CA ALA A 67 -15.74 -1.89 -4.54
C ALA A 67 -15.00 -1.66 -5.88
N VAL A 68 -15.10 -0.43 -6.42
CA VAL A 68 -14.36 -0.03 -7.62
C VAL A 68 -12.85 -0.06 -7.38
N GLY A 69 -12.37 0.51 -6.27
CA GLY A 69 -10.95 0.53 -5.92
C GLY A 69 -10.36 -0.87 -5.78
N VAL A 70 -11.07 -1.79 -5.13
CA VAL A 70 -10.65 -3.19 -5.02
C VAL A 70 -10.63 -3.87 -6.40
N PHE A 71 -11.60 -3.60 -7.28
CA PHE A 71 -11.60 -4.15 -8.62
C PHE A 71 -10.44 -3.64 -9.48
N LEU A 72 -10.10 -2.36 -9.39
CA LEU A 72 -9.00 -1.75 -10.14
C LEU A 72 -7.60 -2.21 -9.66
N PHE A 73 -7.47 -2.59 -8.39
CA PHE A 73 -6.19 -2.96 -7.78
C PHE A 73 -5.92 -4.47 -7.71
N ARG A 74 -6.88 -5.28 -8.20
CA ARG A 74 -6.70 -6.69 -8.55
C ARG A 74 -5.79 -6.82 -9.76
#